data_AF-A0AAN7Y6A2-F1
#
_entry.id   AF-A0AAN7Y6A2-F1
#
_cell.length_a   1.000
_cell.length_b   1.000
_cell.length_c   1.000
_cell.angle_alpha   90.00
_cell.angle_beta   90.00
_cell.angle_gamma   90.00
#
_symmetry.space_group_name_H-M   'P 1'
#
loop_
_entity.id
_entity.type
_entity.pdbx_description
1 polymer ?
#
loop_
_entity_poly.entity_id
_entity_poly.type
_entity_poly.pdbx_seq_one_letter_code
_entity_poly.pdbx_strand_id
1 'polypeptide(L)'
;MVTWEAWFTPALTGDRTFNVAVIDGGRTGAFWGFLFVWGGYTTVIASLSELVSMVPTAAGQYHWAFELSPPKYRKFISWFTGWQIVLAWQADFAAVLYLCGILIQAMAVLNYPNYAAERYQATLILWAVIVASVAFNTTLARLLPWVEGSILICHCLGFIVVLVPIVYFVSLPSKRHWGSRNPSTAKAFVVHELTNG
;
A
#
# COMPACT_ATOMS: atom_id res chain seq x y z
N MET A 1 2.90 5.66 -4.79
CA MET A 1 4.10 5.04 -4.21
C MET A 1 3.63 4.06 -3.16
N VAL A 2 3.82 2.75 -3.37
CA VAL A 2 3.49 1.74 -2.35
C VAL A 2 4.55 1.87 -1.25
N THR A 3 4.16 2.36 -0.07
CA THR A 3 5.03 2.43 1.11
C THR A 3 5.23 1.03 1.70
N TRP A 4 6.11 0.91 2.69
CA TRP A 4 6.40 -0.37 3.35
C TRP A 4 5.14 -1.05 3.91
N GLU A 5 4.11 -0.28 4.26
CA GLU A 5 2.82 -0.76 4.78
C GLU A 5 2.05 -1.65 3.79
N ALA A 6 2.11 -1.36 2.48
CA ALA A 6 1.43 -2.18 1.48
C ALA A 6 2.09 -3.56 1.25
N TRP A 7 3.29 -3.77 1.80
CA TRP A 7 3.91 -5.09 1.86
C TRP A 7 3.32 -5.95 3.00
N PHE A 8 2.71 -5.34 4.02
CA PHE A 8 2.18 -6.05 5.20
C PHE A 8 0.67 -6.18 5.23
N THR A 9 -0.05 -5.33 4.50
CA THR A 9 -1.50 -5.50 4.31
C THR A 9 -1.86 -6.94 3.88
N PRO A 10 -1.19 -7.56 2.89
CA PRO A 10 -1.44 -8.95 2.51
C PRO A 10 -1.32 -9.97 3.64
N ALA A 11 -0.47 -9.70 4.65
CA ALA A 11 -0.25 -10.57 5.80
C ALA A 11 -1.31 -10.39 6.91
N LEU A 12 -1.99 -9.23 6.95
CA LEU A 12 -2.96 -8.88 7.99
C LEU A 12 -4.42 -9.01 7.52
N THR A 13 -4.72 -8.78 6.24
CA THR A 13 -6.09 -8.73 5.69
C THR A 13 -6.36 -9.80 4.62
N GLY A 14 -5.34 -10.56 4.19
CA GLY A 14 -5.47 -11.57 3.14
C GLY A 14 -5.57 -10.99 1.72
N ASP A 15 -5.15 -9.74 1.55
CA ASP A 15 -5.29 -9.01 0.29
C ASP A 15 -4.44 -9.63 -0.82
N ARG A 16 -5.07 -9.76 -1.99
CA ARG A 16 -4.49 -10.42 -3.16
C ARG A 16 -3.48 -9.56 -3.90
N THR A 17 -3.33 -8.26 -3.62
CA THR A 17 -2.61 -7.35 -4.53
C THR A 17 -1.10 -7.61 -4.59
N PHE A 18 -0.42 -7.76 -3.46
CA PHE A 18 0.99 -8.19 -3.43
C PHE A 18 1.14 -9.70 -3.65
N ASN A 19 0.20 -10.49 -3.14
CA ASN A 19 0.16 -11.93 -3.38
C ASN A 19 0.11 -12.23 -4.89
N VAL A 20 -0.67 -11.50 -5.68
CA VAL A 20 -0.72 -11.62 -7.15
C VAL A 20 0.65 -11.32 -7.76
N ALA A 21 1.34 -10.26 -7.34
CA ALA A 21 2.68 -9.96 -7.84
C ALA A 21 3.72 -11.06 -7.52
N VAL A 22 3.65 -11.65 -6.33
CA VAL A 22 4.55 -12.74 -5.92
C VAL A 22 4.14 -14.10 -6.50
N ILE A 23 2.84 -14.34 -6.68
CA ILE A 23 2.29 -15.57 -7.27
C ILE A 23 2.58 -15.60 -8.77
N ASP A 24 2.39 -14.48 -9.47
CA ASP A 24 2.55 -14.39 -10.92
C ASP A 24 4.00 -14.15 -11.34
N GLY A 25 4.74 -13.28 -10.63
CA GLY A 25 6.11 -12.89 -10.97
C GLY A 25 7.21 -13.58 -10.15
N GLY A 26 6.83 -14.32 -9.11
CA GLY A 26 7.78 -14.89 -8.14
C GLY A 26 8.49 -13.83 -7.29
N ARG A 27 9.19 -14.29 -6.25
CA ARG A 27 10.00 -13.42 -5.36
C ARG A 27 11.08 -12.65 -6.14
N THR A 28 11.64 -13.26 -7.18
CA THR A 28 12.68 -12.65 -8.04
C THR A 28 12.11 -11.55 -8.92
N GLY A 29 10.93 -11.76 -9.53
CA GLY A 29 10.27 -10.75 -10.36
C GLY A 29 9.86 -9.52 -9.55
N ALA A 30 9.39 -9.70 -8.32
CA ALA A 30 9.06 -8.60 -7.41
C ALA A 30 10.29 -7.72 -7.10
N PHE A 31 11.46 -8.33 -6.87
CA PHE A 31 12.69 -7.59 -6.58
C PHE A 31 13.20 -6.77 -7.78
N TRP A 32 13.35 -7.40 -8.95
CA TRP A 32 13.84 -6.70 -10.14
C TRP A 32 12.84 -5.69 -10.69
N GLY A 33 11.54 -6.00 -10.61
CA GLY A 33 10.47 -5.08 -10.98
C GLY A 33 10.47 -3.83 -10.10
N PHE A 34 10.70 -3.98 -8.79
CA PHE A 34 10.85 -2.85 -7.88
C PHE A 34 12.01 -1.94 -8.28
N LEU A 35 13.20 -2.49 -8.54
CA LEU A 35 14.37 -1.69 -8.95
C LEU A 35 14.14 -0.94 -10.27
N PHE A 36 13.49 -1.59 -11.23
CA PHE A 36 13.16 -0.99 -12.52
C PHE A 36 12.18 0.19 -12.37
N VAL A 37 11.09 -0.01 -11.62
CA VAL A 37 10.10 1.04 -11.35
C VAL A 37 10.73 2.18 -10.55
N TRP A 38 11.57 1.86 -9.56
CA TRP A 38 12.28 2.86 -8.77
C TRP A 38 13.18 3.73 -9.65
N GLY A 39 14.00 3.12 -10.51
CA GLY A 39 14.82 3.85 -11.48
C GLY A 39 13.99 4.77 -12.38
N GLY A 40 12.93 4.24 -13.00
CA GLY A 40 12.04 5.04 -13.84
C GLY A 40 11.32 6.17 -13.10
N TYR A 41 10.97 5.97 -11.83
CA TYR A 41 10.31 7.00 -11.03
C TYR A 41 11.27 8.12 -10.61
N THR A 42 12.53 7.79 -10.31
CA THR A 42 13.55 8.82 -9.97
C THR A 42 13.84 9.77 -11.13
N THR A 43 13.84 9.29 -12.38
CA THR A 43 14.05 10.16 -13.56
C THR A 43 12.87 11.10 -13.78
N VAL A 44 11.64 10.63 -13.53
CA VAL A 44 10.44 11.47 -13.57
C VAL A 44 10.51 12.55 -12.49
N ILE A 45 10.88 12.21 -11.25
CA ILE A 45 11.03 13.20 -10.17
C ILE A 45 12.15 14.19 -10.48
N ALA A 46 13.28 13.74 -11.04
CA ALA A 46 14.39 14.61 -11.40
C ALA A 46 13.97 15.67 -12.43
N SER A 47 13.28 15.27 -13.51
CA SER A 47 12.78 16.23 -14.51
C SER A 47 11.71 17.17 -13.95
N LEU A 48 10.86 16.68 -13.04
CA LEU A 48 9.91 17.53 -12.33
C LEU A 48 10.61 18.55 -11.42
N SER A 49 11.71 18.16 -10.78
CA SER A 49 12.49 19.02 -9.89
C SER A 49 13.15 20.17 -10.65
N GLU A 50 13.62 19.94 -11.88
CA GLU A 50 14.13 21.00 -12.76
C GLU A 50 13.03 22.00 -13.11
N LEU A 51 11.83 21.53 -13.44
CA LEU A 51 10.67 22.41 -13.71
C LEU A 51 10.28 23.25 -12.49
N VAL A 52 10.26 22.64 -11.30
CA VAL A 52 10.00 23.34 -10.02
C VAL A 52 11.03 24.44 -9.78
N SER A 53 12.31 24.19 -10.12
CA SER A 53 13.39 25.16 -9.91
C SER A 53 13.31 26.36 -10.86
N MET A 54 12.82 26.17 -12.09
CA MET A 54 12.67 27.25 -13.07
C MET A 54 11.44 28.12 -12.81
N VAL A 55 10.31 27.50 -12.46
CA VAL A 55 9.02 28.19 -12.32
C VAL A 55 8.31 27.72 -11.04
N PRO A 56 8.72 28.26 -9.87
CA PRO A 56 8.09 27.92 -8.59
C PRO A 56 6.72 28.60 -8.50
N THR A 57 5.68 27.89 -8.94
CA THR A 57 4.30 28.38 -8.92
C THR A 57 3.39 27.43 -8.17
N ALA A 58 2.43 27.99 -7.41
CA ALA A 58 1.42 27.21 -6.69
C ALA A 58 0.47 26.45 -7.63
N ALA A 59 0.48 26.76 -8.92
CA ALA A 59 -0.32 26.12 -9.95
C ALA A 59 0.27 24.78 -10.45
N GLY A 60 1.54 24.48 -10.14
CA GLY A 60 2.13 23.15 -10.34
C GLY A 60 2.06 22.62 -11.79
N GLN A 61 1.79 21.32 -11.92
CA GLN A 61 1.95 20.56 -13.18
C GLN A 61 1.12 21.07 -14.37
N TYR A 62 -0.12 21.54 -14.16
CA TYR A 62 -0.94 22.04 -15.27
C TYR A 62 -0.46 23.41 -15.77
N HIS A 63 0.22 24.19 -14.93
CA HIS A 63 0.83 25.46 -15.31
C HIS A 63 2.15 25.22 -16.04
N TRP A 64 2.99 24.30 -15.56
CA TRP A 64 4.21 23.90 -16.31
C TRP A 64 3.85 23.32 -17.69
N ALA A 65 2.77 22.54 -17.78
CA ALA A 65 2.26 22.04 -19.05
C ALA A 65 1.79 23.19 -19.98
N PHE A 66 1.23 24.26 -19.44
CA PHE A 66 0.84 25.45 -20.21
C PHE A 66 2.07 26.18 -20.77
N GLU A 67 3.09 26.41 -19.94
CA GLU A 67 4.31 27.15 -20.32
C GLU A 67 5.14 26.41 -21.37
N LEU A 68 5.29 25.09 -21.21
CA LEU A 68 6.11 24.25 -22.11
C LEU A 68 5.42 23.98 -23.46
N SER A 69 4.11 24.16 -23.55
CA SER A 69 3.33 23.84 -24.75
C SER A 69 3.47 24.90 -25.85
N PRO A 70 3.26 24.57 -27.14
CA PRO A 70 3.20 25.55 -28.23
C PRO A 70 1.93 26.43 -28.15
N PRO A 71 1.97 27.73 -28.53
CA PRO A 71 0.91 28.72 -28.29
C PRO A 71 -0.50 28.29 -28.73
N LYS A 72 -0.59 27.50 -29.80
CA LYS A 72 -1.85 27.02 -30.38
C LYS A 72 -2.60 26.03 -29.47
N TYR A 73 -1.89 25.24 -28.66
CA TYR A 73 -2.47 24.14 -27.88
C TYR A 73 -2.37 24.31 -26.36
N ARG A 74 -1.70 25.35 -25.85
CA ARG A 74 -1.44 25.56 -24.41
C ARG A 74 -2.70 25.42 -23.54
N LYS A 75 -3.82 26.02 -23.96
CA LYS A 75 -5.09 25.97 -23.20
C LYS A 75 -5.67 24.57 -23.13
N PHE A 76 -5.62 23.82 -24.23
CA PHE A 76 -6.16 22.46 -24.28
C PHE A 76 -5.30 21.48 -23.47
N ILE A 77 -3.97 21.56 -23.62
CA ILE A 77 -3.04 20.70 -22.88
C ILE A 77 -3.15 20.97 -21.37
N SER A 78 -3.17 22.24 -20.96
CA SER A 78 -3.33 22.60 -19.55
C SER A 78 -4.66 22.12 -18.97
N TRP A 79 -5.77 22.26 -19.72
CA TRP A 79 -7.08 21.76 -19.31
C TRP A 79 -7.08 20.24 -19.13
N PHE A 80 -6.50 19.50 -20.09
CA PHE A 80 -6.40 18.04 -20.02
C PHE A 80 -5.53 17.58 -18.83
N THR A 81 -4.35 18.19 -18.64
CA THR A 81 -3.47 17.90 -17.50
C THR A 81 -4.17 18.21 -16.17
N GLY A 82 -4.91 19.32 -16.08
CA GLY A 82 -5.71 19.65 -14.89
C GLY A 82 -6.75 18.59 -14.56
N TRP A 83 -7.52 18.12 -15.55
CA TRP A 83 -8.50 17.05 -15.34
C TRP A 83 -7.87 15.71 -14.93
N GLN A 84 -6.73 15.36 -15.52
CA GLN A 84 -5.99 14.16 -15.12
C GLN A 84 -5.56 14.23 -13.64
N ILE A 85 -5.10 15.39 -13.18
CA ILE A 85 -4.73 15.60 -11.77
C ILE A 85 -5.96 15.42 -10.86
N VAL A 86 -7.10 16.01 -11.22
CA VAL A 86 -8.34 15.87 -10.43
C VAL A 86 -8.76 14.40 -10.33
N LEU A 87 -8.76 13.67 -11.46
CA LEU A 87 -9.11 12.25 -11.47
C LEU A 87 -8.13 11.40 -10.65
N ALA A 88 -6.83 11.71 -10.72
CA ALA A 88 -5.82 11.03 -9.92
C ALA A 88 -6.07 11.22 -8.42
N TRP A 89 -6.39 12.44 -7.97
CA TRP A 89 -6.72 12.70 -6.56
C TRP A 89 -7.98 11.97 -6.09
N GLN A 90 -9.03 11.91 -6.92
CA GLN A 90 -10.24 11.16 -6.56
C GLN A 90 -9.98 9.65 -6.48
N ALA A 91 -9.19 9.11 -7.42
CA ALA A 91 -8.83 7.70 -7.43
C ALA A 91 -7.95 7.31 -6.23
N ASP A 92 -6.98 8.16 -5.87
CA ASP A 92 -6.10 7.94 -4.72
C ASP A 92 -6.90 7.94 -3.41
N PHE A 93 -7.79 8.91 -3.21
CA PHE A 93 -8.67 8.95 -2.04
C PHE A 93 -9.54 7.69 -1.94
N ALA A 94 -10.13 7.25 -3.06
CA ALA A 94 -10.93 6.02 -3.09
C ALA A 94 -10.11 4.78 -2.72
N ALA A 95 -8.86 4.68 -3.20
CA ALA A 95 -7.98 3.56 -2.89
C ALA A 95 -7.60 3.51 -1.40
N VAL A 96 -7.27 4.65 -0.79
CA VAL A 96 -6.92 4.73 0.63
C VAL A 96 -8.12 4.40 1.53
N LEU A 97 -9.31 4.90 1.19
CA LEU A 97 -10.53 4.60 1.94
C LEU A 97 -10.90 3.12 1.90
N TYR A 98 -10.73 2.49 0.73
CA TYR A 98 -10.93 1.06 0.57
C TYR A 98 -9.98 0.26 1.47
N LEU A 99 -8.70 0.64 1.48
CA LEU A 99 -7.69 0.05 2.36
C LEU A 99 -8.08 0.19 3.85
N CYS A 100 -8.45 1.39 4.29
CA CYS A 100 -8.88 1.63 5.67
C CYS A 100 -10.11 0.81 6.05
N GLY A 101 -11.11 0.72 5.17
CA GLY A 101 -12.33 -0.05 5.42
C GLY A 101 -12.05 -1.53 5.64
N ILE A 102 -11.16 -2.11 4.83
CA ILE A 102 -10.75 -3.52 4.97
C ILE A 102 -9.93 -3.74 6.24
N LEU A 103 -9.00 -2.83 6.58
CA LEU A 103 -8.21 -2.93 7.80
C LEU A 103 -9.09 -2.93 9.06
N ILE A 104 -10.09 -2.03 9.11
CA ILE A 104 -11.06 -1.99 10.21
C ILE A 104 -11.87 -3.29 10.27
N GLN A 105 -12.32 -3.81 9.12
CA GLN A 105 -13.06 -5.05 9.05
C GLN A 105 -12.23 -6.27 9.47
N ALA A 106 -10.95 -6.32 9.09
CA ALA A 106 -10.03 -7.38 9.52
C ALA A 106 -9.77 -7.34 11.03
N MET A 107 -9.63 -6.14 11.60
CA MET A 107 -9.56 -5.98 13.05
C MET A 107 -10.83 -6.46 13.75
N ALA A 108 -12.01 -6.23 13.17
CA ALA A 108 -13.26 -6.74 13.72
C ALA A 108 -13.33 -8.27 13.70
N VAL A 109 -12.94 -8.91 12.59
CA VAL A 109 -12.88 -10.39 12.47
C VAL A 109 -11.91 -10.98 13.51
N LEU A 110 -10.76 -10.33 13.74
CA LEU A 110 -9.75 -10.82 14.68
C LEU A 110 -10.23 -10.76 16.15
N ASN A 111 -10.99 -9.72 16.51
CA ASN A 111 -11.44 -9.51 17.89
C ASN A 111 -12.77 -10.24 18.21
N TYR A 112 -13.61 -10.48 17.20
CA TYR A 112 -14.92 -11.09 17.39
C TYR A 112 -15.04 -12.41 16.61
N PRO A 113 -14.91 -13.57 17.28
CA PRO A 113 -14.90 -14.88 16.59
C PRO A 113 -16.23 -15.24 15.91
N ASN A 114 -17.34 -14.57 16.24
CA ASN A 114 -18.66 -14.76 15.63
C ASN A 114 -18.98 -13.72 14.54
N TYR A 115 -18.04 -12.86 14.17
CA TYR A 115 -18.29 -11.79 13.20
C TYR A 115 -18.22 -12.33 11.76
N ALA A 116 -19.39 -12.48 11.13
CA ALA A 116 -19.49 -12.81 9.71
C ALA A 116 -19.34 -11.53 8.87
N ALA A 117 -18.16 -11.37 8.27
CA ALA A 117 -17.83 -10.23 7.42
C ALA A 117 -18.66 -10.23 6.13
N GLU A 118 -19.70 -9.39 6.06
CA GLU A 118 -20.51 -9.23 4.85
C GLU A 118 -20.04 -8.05 3.99
N ARG A 119 -20.22 -8.15 2.66
CA ARG A 119 -19.68 -7.19 1.69
C ARG A 119 -20.24 -5.77 1.86
N TYR A 120 -21.49 -5.64 2.30
CA TYR A 120 -22.10 -4.33 2.52
C TYR A 120 -21.57 -3.65 3.79
N GLN A 121 -21.13 -4.41 4.81
CA GLN A 121 -20.57 -3.83 6.03
C GLN A 121 -19.28 -3.06 5.73
N ALA A 122 -18.43 -3.59 4.84
CA ALA A 122 -17.25 -2.91 4.33
C ALA A 122 -17.60 -1.55 3.70
N THR A 123 -18.67 -1.50 2.89
CA THR A 123 -19.11 -0.25 2.26
C THR A 123 -19.65 0.76 3.27
N LEU A 124 -20.35 0.33 4.31
CA LEU A 124 -20.85 1.23 5.37
C LEU A 124 -19.72 1.82 6.20
N ILE A 125 -18.71 1.00 6.54
CA ILE A 125 -17.49 1.47 7.21
C ILE A 125 -16.78 2.50 6.33
N LEU A 126 -16.66 2.24 5.02
CA LEU A 126 -16.07 3.17 4.07
C LEU A 126 -16.80 4.52 4.07
N TRP A 127 -18.14 4.52 3.99
CA TRP A 127 -18.94 5.75 4.07
C TRP A 127 -18.74 6.50 5.39
N ALA A 128 -18.64 5.79 6.52
CA ALA A 128 -18.36 6.41 7.81
C ALA A 128 -16.98 7.09 7.84
N VAL A 129 -15.95 6.43 7.27
CA VAL A 129 -14.60 6.99 7.17
C VAL A 129 -14.57 8.20 6.24
N ILE A 130 -15.33 8.21 5.13
CA ILE A 130 -15.46 9.39 4.25
C ILE A 130 -15.99 10.58 5.05
N VAL A 131 -17.12 10.40 5.74
CA VAL A 131 -17.76 11.49 6.48
C VAL A 131 -16.81 12.03 7.56
N ALA A 132 -16.13 11.15 8.29
CA ALA A 132 -15.14 11.54 9.27
C ALA A 132 -13.96 12.30 8.64
N SER A 133 -13.47 11.84 7.48
CA SER A 133 -12.36 12.48 6.75
C SER A 133 -12.73 13.86 6.23
N VAL A 134 -13.93 14.03 5.68
CA VAL A 134 -14.45 15.33 5.23
C VAL A 134 -14.62 16.29 6.41
N ALA A 135 -15.19 15.80 7.52
CA ALA A 135 -15.35 16.60 8.73
C ALA A 135 -13.99 17.08 9.26
N PHE A 136 -12.99 16.19 9.32
CA PHE A 136 -11.64 16.52 9.75
C PHE A 136 -10.95 17.50 8.80
N ASN A 137 -11.03 17.27 7.49
CA ASN A 137 -10.44 18.15 6.48
C ASN A 137 -11.02 19.57 6.55
N THR A 138 -12.33 19.69 6.79
CA THR A 138 -13.02 20.99 6.83
C THR A 138 -12.77 21.75 8.15
N THR A 139 -12.73 21.05 9.29
CA THR A 139 -12.65 21.69 10.62
C THR A 139 -11.22 21.84 11.16
N LEU A 140 -10.30 20.96 10.76
CA LEU A 140 -8.94 20.86 11.31
C LEU A 140 -7.83 21.17 10.29
N ALA A 141 -8.14 21.89 9.20
CA ALA A 141 -7.16 22.28 8.18
C ALA A 141 -5.90 22.99 8.76
N ARG A 142 -6.04 23.70 9.89
CA ARG A 142 -4.92 24.37 10.57
C ARG A 142 -3.99 23.43 11.34
N LEU A 143 -4.48 22.24 11.72
CA LEU A 143 -3.70 21.19 12.41
C LEU A 143 -3.02 20.23 11.43
N LEU A 144 -3.36 20.32 10.14
CA LEU A 144 -2.83 19.45 9.09
C LEU A 144 -1.30 19.38 9.07
N PRO A 145 -0.54 20.49 9.19
CA PRO A 145 0.92 20.43 9.18
C PRO A 145 1.51 19.67 10.38
N TRP A 146 0.87 19.76 11.55
CA TRP A 146 1.29 19.04 12.75
C TRP A 146 1.01 17.55 12.64
N VAL A 147 -0.16 17.20 12.10
CA VAL A 147 -0.56 15.81 11.86
C VAL A 147 0.33 15.15 10.82
N GLU A 148 0.62 15.84 9.72
CA GLU A 148 1.53 15.37 8.67
C GLU A 148 2.93 15.10 9.22
N GLY A 149 3.49 16.05 10.00
CA GLY A 149 4.79 15.85 10.65
C GLY A 149 4.79 14.67 11.63
N SER A 150 3.71 14.48 12.39
CA SER A 150 3.57 13.37 13.34
C SER A 150 3.46 12.02 12.63
N ILE A 151 2.68 11.95 11.55
CA ILE A 151 2.54 10.75 10.71
C ILE A 151 3.89 10.39 10.10
N LEU A 152 4.66 11.37 9.61
CA LEU A 152 5.99 11.11 9.07
C LEU A 152 6.91 10.48 10.11
N ILE A 153 6.93 11.01 11.34
CA ILE A 153 7.72 10.45 12.45
C ILE A 153 7.27 9.02 12.75
N CYS A 154 5.96 8.79 12.90
CA CYS A 154 5.40 7.45 13.13
C CYS A 154 5.77 6.48 11.99
N HIS A 155 5.75 6.94 10.73
CA HIS A 155 6.06 6.13 9.57
C HIS A 155 7.55 5.76 9.51
N CYS A 156 8.45 6.69 9.82
CA CYS A 156 9.88 6.41 9.93
C CYS A 156 10.19 5.45 11.07
N LEU A 157 9.54 5.60 12.23
CA LEU A 157 9.71 4.68 13.37
C LEU A 157 9.15 3.29 13.06
N GLY A 158 7.94 3.21 12.49
CA GLY A 158 7.32 1.95 12.09
C GLY A 158 8.19 1.18 11.09
N PHE A 159 8.82 1.87 10.15
CA PHE A 159 9.75 1.26 9.21
C PHE A 159 10.92 0.57 9.93
N ILE A 160 11.53 1.22 10.94
CA ILE A 160 12.63 0.63 11.74
C ILE A 160 12.13 -0.56 12.55
N VAL A 161 10.97 -0.42 13.21
CA VAL A 161 10.36 -1.47 14.04
C VAL A 161 10.08 -2.72 13.22
N VAL A 162 9.73 -2.59 11.95
CA VAL A 162 9.44 -3.73 11.07
C VAL A 162 10.70 -4.30 10.42
N LEU A 163 11.71 -3.48 10.13
CA LEU A 163 12.98 -3.93 9.58
C LEU A 163 13.73 -4.87 10.55
N VAL A 164 13.74 -4.54 11.84
CA VAL A 164 14.53 -5.27 12.86
C VAL A 164 14.10 -6.75 12.97
N PRO A 165 12.80 -7.09 13.14
CA PRO A 165 12.34 -8.48 13.13
C PRO A 165 12.66 -9.20 11.84
N ILE A 166 12.48 -8.57 10.67
CA ILE A 166 12.71 -9.23 9.38
C ILE A 166 14.19 -9.62 9.23
N VAL A 167 15.10 -8.70 9.53
CA VAL A 167 16.55 -8.97 9.47
C VAL A 167 16.94 -10.03 10.49
N TYR A 168 16.38 -9.97 11.71
CA TYR A 168 16.66 -10.95 12.76
C TYR A 168 16.16 -12.36 12.40
N PHE A 169 14.91 -12.48 11.93
CA PHE A 169 14.31 -13.78 11.58
C PHE A 169 14.89 -14.38 10.29
N VAL A 170 15.34 -13.56 9.33
CA VAL A 170 16.10 -14.02 8.15
C VAL A 170 17.47 -14.56 8.55
N SER A 171 18.08 -14.00 9.59
CA SER A 171 19.42 -14.40 10.06
C SER A 171 19.44 -15.71 10.84
N LEU A 172 18.28 -16.26 11.21
CA LEU A 172 18.21 -17.59 11.80
C LEU A 172 18.43 -18.63 10.70
N PRO A 173 19.50 -19.46 10.77
CA PRO A 173 19.61 -20.59 9.87
C PRO A 173 18.40 -21.48 10.12
N SER A 174 17.62 -21.73 9.07
CA SER A 174 16.51 -22.68 9.09
C SER A 174 17.05 -24.04 9.52
N LYS A 175 17.00 -24.34 10.83
CA LYS A 175 17.17 -25.69 11.36
C LYS A 175 15.90 -26.49 11.14
N ARG A 176 15.33 -26.45 9.92
CA ARG A 176 14.32 -27.41 9.50
C ARG A 176 15.06 -28.66 9.04
N HIS A 177 15.31 -29.55 9.99
CA HIS A 177 15.82 -30.89 9.74
C HIS A 177 14.75 -31.68 8.96
N TRP A 178 14.74 -31.53 7.64
CA TRP A 178 13.94 -32.33 6.70
C TRP A 178 14.59 -33.71 6.40
N GLY A 179 15.59 -34.12 7.18
CA GLY A 179 16.47 -35.25 6.84
C GLY A 179 16.41 -36.50 7.73
N SER A 180 15.38 -36.72 8.56
CA SER A 180 15.34 -37.94 9.41
C SER A 180 13.94 -38.40 9.84
N ARG A 181 12.99 -38.48 8.90
CA ARG A 181 11.79 -39.32 9.13
C ARG A 181 11.87 -40.52 8.20
N ASN A 182 12.28 -41.65 8.78
CA ASN A 182 12.28 -42.96 8.15
C ASN A 182 10.87 -43.24 7.57
N PRO A 183 10.72 -43.55 6.25
CA PRO A 183 9.42 -43.70 5.58
C PRO A 183 8.49 -44.76 6.20
N SER A 184 9.02 -45.67 7.02
CA SER A 184 8.27 -46.70 7.72
C SER A 184 7.43 -46.19 8.90
N THR A 185 7.84 -45.08 9.54
CA THR A 185 7.14 -44.54 10.73
C THR A 185 5.96 -43.64 10.38
N ALA A 186 5.97 -43.01 9.19
CA ALA A 186 4.86 -42.16 8.74
C ALA A 186 3.59 -42.94 8.42
N LYS A 187 3.71 -44.20 7.96
CA LYS A 187 2.56 -45.07 7.66
C LYS A 187 1.88 -45.60 8.94
N ALA A 188 2.64 -45.79 10.02
CA ALA A 188 2.08 -46.29 11.28
C ALA A 188 1.21 -45.25 12.00
N PHE A 189 1.56 -43.96 11.91
CA PHE A 189 0.80 -42.88 12.55
C PHE A 189 -0.55 -42.61 11.84
N VAL A 190 -0.59 -42.67 10.51
CA VAL A 190 -1.83 -42.43 9.74
C VAL A 190 -2.83 -43.58 9.86
N VAL A 191 -2.35 -44.83 9.99
CA VAL A 191 -3.25 -46.01 10.11
C VAL A 191 -3.85 -46.15 11.51
N HIS A 192 -3.14 -45.68 12.56
CA HIS A 192 -3.64 -45.74 13.93
C HIS A 192 -4.70 -44.66 14.24
N GLU A 193 -4.65 -43.51 13.55
CA GLU A 193 -5.65 -42.43 13.70
C GLU A 193 -6.97 -42.77 12.97
N LEU A 194 -6.91 -43.54 11.88
CA LEU A 194 -8.09 -43.92 11.06
C LEU A 194 -8.86 -45.13 11.59
N THR A 195 -8.36 -45.81 12.63
CA THR A 195 -9.01 -47.02 13.19
C THR A 195 -9.64 -46.82 14.56
N ASN A 196 -9.43 -45.68 15.22
CA ASN A 196 -9.94 -45.41 16.57
C ASN A 196 -10.68 -44.05 16.71
N GLY A 197 -11.25 -43.53 15.62
CA GLY A 197 -12.12 -42.35 15.61
C GLY A 197 -13.44 -42.63 14.93
#